data_AF-A0A2P4QN43-F1
#
_entry.id   AF-A0A2P4QN43-F1
#
_cell.length_a   1.000
_cell.length_b   1.000
_cell.length_c   1.000
_cell.angle_alpha   90.00
_cell.angle_beta   90.00
_cell.angle_gamma   90.00
#
_symmetry.space_group_name_H-M   'P 1'
#
loop_
_entity.id
_entity.type
_entity.pdbx_description
1 polymer ?
#
loop_
_entity_poly.entity_id
_entity_poly.type
_entity_poly.pdbx_seq_one_letter_code
_entity_poly.pdbx_strand_id
1 'polypeptide(L)'
;PFYKYDEKEVSNKFIKNQMDLFTINSKLENDQYTSTKEFENDIRLIFRNCYTYNDIGSEMYCLGEELESAFNKIWTEKIIFQVKQKEKLKRIRDTSDDDLSSGKLYIFITFLLHLYY
;
A
#
# COMPACT_ATOMS: atom_id res chain seq x y z
N PRO A 1 -28.94 -1.05 0.50
CA PRO A 1 -29.07 -0.07 -0.60
C PRO A 1 -27.69 0.51 -0.93
N PHE A 2 -27.19 0.15 -2.12
CA PHE A 2 -26.01 0.75 -2.75
C PHE A 2 -26.12 2.28 -2.62
N TYR A 3 -25.10 2.94 -2.07
CA TYR A 3 -25.10 4.40 -1.93
C TYR A 3 -25.39 5.02 -3.31
N LYS A 4 -26.53 5.70 -3.44
CA LYS A 4 -26.78 6.57 -4.58
C LYS A 4 -25.80 7.73 -4.45
N TYR A 5 -24.76 7.72 -5.27
CA TYR A 5 -23.93 8.88 -5.50
C TYR A 5 -24.77 9.89 -6.26
N ASP A 6 -25.16 10.98 -5.61
CA ASP A 6 -25.77 12.12 -6.29
C ASP A 6 -24.64 12.84 -7.05
N GLU A 7 -24.63 12.74 -8.38
CA GLU A 7 -23.68 13.38 -9.31
C GLU A 7 -23.63 14.92 -9.22
N LYS A 8 -24.36 15.55 -8.29
CA LYS A 8 -24.59 17.00 -8.24
C LYS A 8 -23.63 17.81 -7.37
N GLU A 9 -22.72 17.18 -6.64
CA GLU A 9 -21.58 17.87 -5.99
C GLU A 9 -20.25 17.39 -6.57
N VAL A 10 -20.08 17.49 -7.89
CA VAL A 10 -18.75 17.47 -8.49
C VAL A 10 -18.04 18.76 -8.07
N SER A 11 -17.52 18.74 -6.85
CA SER A 11 -16.49 19.66 -6.40
C SER A 11 -15.44 19.64 -7.50
N ASN A 12 -15.15 20.82 -8.06
CA ASN A 12 -14.24 21.04 -9.18
C ASN A 12 -12.76 20.79 -8.80
N LYS A 13 -12.52 19.78 -7.95
CA LYS A 13 -11.22 19.25 -7.57
C LYS A 13 -10.92 18.16 -8.59
N PHE A 14 -10.06 18.45 -9.56
CA PHE A 14 -9.66 17.49 -10.58
C PHE A 14 -8.56 16.58 -10.02
N ILE A 15 -8.78 15.26 -9.92
CA ILE A 15 -7.69 14.33 -9.54
C ILE A 15 -6.79 14.26 -10.76
N LYS A 16 -5.57 14.78 -10.63
CA LYS A 16 -4.58 14.65 -11.70
C LYS A 16 -4.17 13.18 -11.90
N ASN A 17 -4.09 12.41 -10.81
CA ASN A 17 -3.66 11.01 -10.82
C ASN A 17 -4.60 10.13 -9.97
N GLN A 18 -5.50 9.42 -10.63
CA GLN A 18 -6.44 8.50 -9.96
C GLN A 18 -5.69 7.27 -9.45
N MET A 19 -6.08 6.81 -8.27
CA MET A 19 -5.58 5.57 -7.68
C MET A 19 -6.60 5.02 -6.68
N ASP A 20 -6.76 3.72 -6.68
CA ASP A 20 -7.65 2.97 -5.81
C ASP A 20 -7.10 1.54 -5.60
N LEU A 21 -7.64 0.81 -4.63
CA LEU A 21 -7.12 -0.51 -4.27
C LEU A 21 -7.33 -1.57 -5.37
N PHE A 22 -8.36 -1.44 -6.20
CA PHE A 22 -8.58 -2.35 -7.33
C PHE A 22 -7.49 -2.14 -8.40
N THR A 23 -7.19 -0.89 -8.74
CA THR A 23 -6.08 -0.55 -9.62
C THR A 23 -4.75 -1.05 -9.07
N ILE A 24 -4.47 -0.86 -7.77
CA ILE A 24 -3.26 -1.38 -7.14
C ILE A 24 -3.18 -2.91 -7.21
N ASN A 25 -4.29 -3.61 -6.96
CA ASN A 25 -4.35 -5.06 -7.06
C ASN A 25 -4.07 -5.53 -8.49
N SER A 26 -4.69 -4.90 -9.48
CA SER A 26 -4.44 -5.20 -10.89
C SER A 26 -2.97 -4.98 -11.28
N LYS A 27 -2.36 -3.89 -10.80
CA LYS A 27 -0.93 -3.63 -11.03
C LYS A 27 -0.03 -4.70 -10.39
N LEU A 28 -0.39 -5.22 -9.21
CA LEU A 28 0.33 -6.33 -8.57
C LEU A 28 0.20 -7.62 -9.38
N GLU A 29 -1.02 -7.99 -9.78
CA GLU A 29 -1.30 -9.23 -10.55
C GLU A 29 -0.62 -9.25 -11.92
N ASN A 30 -0.39 -8.07 -12.50
CA ASN A 30 0.25 -7.91 -13.80
C ASN A 30 1.75 -7.56 -13.71
N ASP A 31 2.38 -7.76 -12.54
CA ASP A 31 3.81 -7.49 -12.29
C ASP A 31 4.26 -6.07 -12.70
N GLN A 32 3.38 -5.07 -12.55
CA GLN A 32 3.61 -3.69 -12.99
C GLN A 32 4.36 -2.84 -11.96
N TYR A 33 4.76 -3.42 -10.83
CA TYR A 33 5.60 -2.77 -9.84
C TYR A 33 7.00 -3.37 -9.90
N THR A 34 7.98 -2.54 -10.26
CA THR A 34 9.39 -2.94 -10.29
C THR A 34 10.03 -2.88 -8.90
N SER A 35 9.40 -2.18 -7.97
CA SER A 35 9.88 -2.04 -6.60
C SER A 35 8.74 -1.89 -5.58
N THR A 36 9.03 -2.23 -4.33
CA THR A 36 8.12 -1.97 -3.20
C THR A 36 7.85 -0.47 -3.00
N LYS A 37 8.74 0.40 -3.49
CA LYS A 37 8.58 1.85 -3.38
C LYS A 37 7.48 2.38 -4.31
N GLU A 38 7.36 1.82 -5.50
CA GLU A 38 6.29 2.19 -6.44
C GLU A 38 4.92 1.79 -5.88
N PHE A 39 4.80 0.59 -5.32
CA PHE A 39 3.59 0.16 -4.61
C PHE A 39 3.24 1.10 -3.44
N GLU A 40 4.23 1.45 -2.61
CA GLU A 40 4.02 2.39 -1.49
C GLU A 40 3.50 3.74 -2.01
N ASN A 41 4.09 4.26 -3.09
CA ASN A 41 3.71 5.56 -3.63
C ASN A 41 2.25 5.60 -4.08
N ASP A 42 1.72 4.51 -4.66
CA ASP A 42 0.33 4.44 -5.07
C ASP A 42 -0.63 4.34 -3.88
N ILE A 43 -0.28 3.60 -2.82
CA ILE A 43 -1.05 3.63 -1.57
C ILE A 43 -1.06 5.05 -0.97
N ARG A 44 0.09 5.74 -0.96
CA ARG A 44 0.19 7.14 -0.49
C ARG A 44 -0.64 8.09 -1.35
N LEU A 45 -0.76 7.82 -2.64
CA LEU A 45 -1.59 8.63 -3.54
C LEU A 45 -3.08 8.52 -3.18
N ILE A 46 -3.55 7.35 -2.74
CA ILE A 46 -4.92 7.18 -2.22
C ILE A 46 -5.15 8.10 -1.02
N PHE A 47 -4.24 8.13 -0.04
CA PHE A 47 -4.37 9.01 1.14
C PHE A 47 -4.33 10.50 0.76
N ARG A 48 -3.37 10.90 -0.08
CA ARG A 48 -3.27 12.29 -0.56
C ARG A 48 -4.52 12.74 -1.30
N ASN A 49 -5.07 11.88 -2.16
CA ASN A 49 -6.33 12.15 -2.81
C ASN A 49 -7.43 12.28 -1.74
N CYS A 50 -7.59 11.32 -0.82
CA CYS A 50 -8.56 11.41 0.27
C CYS A 50 -8.55 12.77 0.99
N TYR A 51 -7.39 13.24 1.42
CA TYR A 51 -7.26 14.52 2.13
C TYR A 51 -7.42 15.76 1.25
N THR A 52 -7.30 15.62 -0.07
CA THR A 52 -7.55 16.71 -1.01
C THR A 52 -9.05 16.93 -1.22
N TYR A 53 -9.83 15.84 -1.29
CA TYR A 53 -11.28 15.92 -1.55
C TYR A 53 -12.10 16.20 -0.31
N ASN A 54 -11.78 15.48 0.76
CA ASN A 54 -12.58 15.49 1.97
C ASN A 54 -12.14 16.64 2.86
N ASP A 55 -13.12 17.34 3.43
CA ASP A 55 -12.83 18.42 4.37
C ASP A 55 -12.22 17.84 5.66
N ILE A 56 -11.31 18.61 6.25
CA ILE A 56 -10.65 18.24 7.51
C ILE A 56 -11.74 18.00 8.58
N GLY A 57 -11.65 16.85 9.26
CA GLY A 57 -12.61 16.44 10.28
C GLY A 57 -13.90 15.82 9.76
N SER A 58 -14.09 15.72 8.44
CA SER A 58 -15.15 14.87 7.89
C SER A 58 -14.89 13.39 8.18
N GLU A 59 -15.94 12.58 8.20
CA GLU A 59 -15.84 11.13 8.44
C GLU A 59 -14.83 10.47 7.50
N MET A 60 -14.88 10.79 6.21
CA MET A 60 -13.96 10.22 5.21
C MET A 60 -12.50 10.66 5.42
N TYR A 61 -12.28 11.91 5.88
CA TYR A 61 -10.94 12.38 6.22
C TYR A 61 -10.37 11.58 7.41
N CYS A 62 -11.13 11.46 8.50
CA CYS A 62 -10.73 10.73 9.70
C CYS A 62 -10.47 9.24 9.40
N LEU A 63 -11.34 8.59 8.62
CA LEU A 63 -11.12 7.21 8.17
C LEU A 63 -9.84 7.08 7.33
N GLY A 64 -9.54 8.09 6.50
CA GLY A 64 -8.27 8.16 5.78
C GLY A 64 -7.07 8.20 6.72
N GLU A 65 -7.10 9.01 7.78
CA GLU A 65 -6.03 9.09 8.80
C GLU A 65 -5.85 7.77 9.55
N GLU A 66 -6.95 7.12 9.95
CA GLU A 66 -6.91 5.81 10.63
C GLU A 66 -6.27 4.74 9.74
N LEU A 67 -6.67 4.70 8.46
CA LEU A 67 -6.12 3.74 7.50
C LEU A 67 -4.65 4.02 7.18
N GLU A 68 -4.24 5.28 7.03
CA GLU A 68 -2.84 5.64 6.83
C GLU A 68 -1.98 5.26 8.05
N SER A 69 -2.49 5.47 9.27
CA SER A 69 -1.83 5.07 10.51
C SER A 69 -1.62 3.55 10.58
N ALA A 70 -2.66 2.77 10.27
CA ALA A 70 -2.58 1.31 10.21
C ALA A 70 -1.55 0.84 9.16
N PHE A 71 -1.57 1.44 7.97
CA PHE A 71 -0.59 1.16 6.92
C PHE A 71 0.84 1.45 7.39
N ASN A 72 1.08 2.61 8.01
CA ASN A 72 2.40 3.01 8.51
C ASN A 72 2.99 2.02 9.50
N LYS A 73 2.16 1.54 10.43
CA LYS A 73 2.57 0.54 11.42
C LYS A 73 3.04 -0.75 10.74
N ILE A 74 2.20 -1.31 9.87
CA ILE A 74 2.50 -2.56 9.16
C ILE A 74 3.73 -2.39 8.25
N TRP A 75 3.80 -1.28 7.51
CA TRP A 75 4.88 -1.01 6.58
C TRP A 75 6.23 -0.89 7.30
N THR A 76 6.26 -0.19 8.44
CA THR A 76 7.47 -0.03 9.26
C THR A 76 7.93 -1.35 9.87
N GLU A 77 7.01 -2.13 10.46
CA GLU A 77 7.31 -3.44 11.03
C GLU A 77 7.91 -4.38 9.97
N LYS A 78 7.37 -4.36 8.75
CA LYS A 78 7.90 -5.14 7.63
C LYS A 78 9.31 -4.73 7.23
N ILE A 79 9.59 -3.42 7.14
CA ILE A 79 10.94 -2.92 6.84
C ILE A 79 11.92 -3.37 7.92
N ILE A 80 11.57 -3.20 9.20
CA ILE A 80 12.41 -3.62 10.33
C ILE A 80 12.68 -5.13 10.26
N PHE A 81 11.66 -5.94 9.97
CA PHE A 81 11.84 -7.39 9.80
C PHE A 81 12.81 -7.70 8.66
N GLN A 82 12.66 -7.07 7.49
CA GLN A 82 13.55 -7.28 6.34
C GLN A 82 15.00 -6.87 6.66
N VAL A 83 15.20 -5.76 7.37
CA VAL A 83 16.53 -5.31 7.82
C VAL A 83 17.16 -6.35 8.75
N LYS A 84 16.44 -6.82 9.77
CA LYS A 84 16.93 -7.87 10.70
C LYS A 84 17.29 -9.16 9.98
N GLN A 85 16.49 -9.58 8.98
CA GLN A 85 16.80 -10.76 8.17
C GLN A 85 18.05 -10.55 7.31
N LYS A 86 18.21 -9.36 6.72
CA LYS A 86 19.39 -9.02 5.92
C LYS A 86 20.66 -8.93 6.77
N GLU A 87 20.57 -8.43 8.00
CA GLU A 87 21.66 -8.42 8.99
C GLU A 87 22.04 -9.82 9.46
N LYS A 88 21.05 -10.67 9.77
CA LYS A 88 21.28 -12.08 10.13
C LYS A 88 21.93 -12.84 8.96
N LEU A 89 21.50 -12.58 7.73
CA LEU A 89 22.09 -13.17 6.52
C LEU A 89 23.48 -12.59 6.19
N LYS A 90 23.77 -11.33 6.55
CA LYS A 90 25.13 -10.77 6.47
C LYS A 90 26.07 -11.42 7.49
N ARG A 91 25.59 -11.79 8.68
CA ARG A 91 26.39 -12.51 9.68
C ARG A 91 26.71 -13.97 9.31
N ILE A 92 26.05 -14.54 8.29
CA ILE A 92 26.33 -15.88 7.76
C ILE A 92 27.22 -15.82 6.50
N ARG A 93 27.29 -14.66 5.83
CA ARG A 93 27.99 -14.47 4.53
C ARG A 93 29.48 -14.10 4.64
N ASP A 94 30.20 -14.74 5.56
CA ASP A 94 31.64 -14.96 5.35
C ASP A 94 31.90 -16.16 4.40
N THR A 95 30.85 -16.80 3.85
CA THR A 95 30.98 -17.75 2.74
C THR A 95 29.86 -17.58 1.71
N SER A 96 30.24 -17.06 0.52
CA SER A 96 29.67 -17.18 -0.85
C SER A 96 28.15 -17.22 -1.09
N ASP A 97 27.69 -16.19 -1.82
CA ASP A 97 26.55 -16.03 -2.77
C ASP A 97 25.48 -17.14 -2.91
N ASP A 98 24.19 -16.80 -2.77
CA ASP A 98 23.25 -16.56 -3.91
C ASP A 98 21.80 -16.22 -3.48
N ASP A 99 21.15 -15.47 -4.37
CA ASP A 99 19.71 -15.26 -4.66
C ASP A 99 18.65 -14.93 -3.56
N LEU A 100 17.96 -13.80 -3.74
CA LEU A 100 16.72 -13.47 -3.03
C LEU A 100 15.78 -12.66 -3.92
N SER A 101 15.30 -13.29 -4.99
CA SER A 101 14.25 -12.78 -5.86
C SER A 101 12.90 -13.49 -5.64
N SER A 102 11.81 -12.79 -5.97
CA SER A 102 10.40 -13.20 -6.12
C SER A 102 9.64 -13.84 -4.94
N GLY A 103 10.20 -14.79 -4.18
CA GLY A 103 9.41 -15.60 -3.23
C GLY A 103 8.84 -14.86 -2.01
N LYS A 104 9.45 -13.74 -1.61
CA LYS A 104 9.04 -12.98 -0.42
C LYS A 104 7.84 -12.04 -0.65
N LEU A 105 7.58 -11.65 -1.89
CA LEU A 105 6.42 -10.83 -2.22
C LEU A 105 5.16 -11.69 -2.33
N TYR A 106 5.27 -12.88 -2.91
CA TYR A 106 4.20 -13.86 -3.01
C TYR A 106 3.64 -14.24 -1.64
N ILE A 107 4.52 -14.54 -0.66
CA ILE A 107 4.11 -14.85 0.73
C ILE A 107 3.38 -13.67 1.40
N PHE A 108 3.75 -12.43 1.06
CA PHE A 108 3.11 -11.25 1.64
C PHE A 108 1.71 -10.99 1.06
N ILE A 109 1.51 -11.30 -0.22
CA ILE A 109 0.21 -11.24 -0.89
C ILE A 109 -0.72 -12.34 -0.32
N THR A 110 -0.20 -13.55 -0.11
CA THR A 110 -0.97 -14.65 0.52
C THR A 110 -1.40 -14.33 1.96
N PHE A 111 -0.57 -13.61 2.73
CA PHE A 111 -0.89 -13.21 4.10
C PHE A 111 -1.99 -12.14 4.18
N LEU A 112 -2.07 -11.25 3.18
CA LEU A 112 -3.13 -10.25 3.10
C LEU A 112 -4.48 -10.85 2.64
N LEU A 113 -4.46 -11.86 1.78
CA LEU A 113 -5.66 -12.59 1.36
C LEU A 113 -6.29 -13.42 2.49
N HIS A 114 -5.49 -13.93 3.44
CA HIS A 114 -5.98 -14.68 4.60
C HIS A 114 -6.56 -13.81 5.72
N LEU A 115 -6.39 -12.48 5.66
CA LEU A 115 -6.98 -11.55 6.63
C LEU A 115 -8.34 -11.00 6.17
N TYR A 116 -8.78 -11.32 4.96
CA TYR A 116 -10.04 -10.87 4.36
C TYR A 116 -11.04 -12.00 4.05
N TYR A 117 -10.77 -13.23 4.52
CA TYR A 117 -11.70 -14.37 4.53
C TYR A 117 -11.77 -15.01 5.91
#